data_AF-A0A2M7QV09-F1
#
_entry.id   AF-A0A2M7QV09-F1
#
_cell.length_a   1.000
_cell.length_b   1.000
_cell.length_c   1.000
_cell.angle_alpha   90.00
_cell.angle_beta   90.00
_cell.angle_gamma   90.00
#
_symmetry.space_group_name_H-M   'P 1'
#
loop_
_entity.id
_entity.type
_entity.pdbx_description
1 polymer ?
#
loop_
_entity_poly.entity_id
_entity_poly.type
_entity_poly.pdbx_seq_one_letter_code
_entity_poly.pdbx_strand_id
1 'polypeptide(L)'
;MFGKQTLRELSEQEKISKLSIKQRFEKIKLPQKAHNPRPVSIVVDCTFFGTKETTQWGVIVFRDPSEGENLWWKFIDDEKISYYLQGREVLLELGYEVQSVTLDGFRGLTSTFRSYPVQFCHFHQKQIIRRYVTKNPRLVAGVELKEVVEMLGEVTREEFSQYLQAYVNHHREFLNQKTTDPLTGKQTYTHARLRSAIRSLLTNLPNLFTYEKYSKLNISTTTNSLESHFSHIKDVVRVHRGLKRSVKEKLIETILLNSSIVKSAQKSSF
;
A
#
# COMPACT_ATOMS: atom_id res chain seq x y z
N MET A 1 -21.69 15.51 -0.65
CA MET A 1 -20.91 14.52 0.14
C MET A 1 -19.49 14.29 -0.36
N PHE A 2 -19.08 14.82 -1.51
CA PHE A 2 -17.73 14.57 -2.05
C PHE A 2 -16.66 15.55 -1.53
N GLY A 3 -17.05 16.69 -0.94
CA GLY A 3 -16.13 17.59 -0.24
C GLY A 3 -15.82 17.12 1.18
N LYS A 4 -14.84 17.75 1.84
CA LYS A 4 -14.54 17.54 3.29
C LYS A 4 -15.65 18.07 4.23
N GLN A 5 -16.84 18.31 3.69
CA GLN A 5 -17.98 18.86 4.38
C GLN A 5 -18.72 17.78 5.15
N THR A 6 -19.08 18.08 6.39
CA THR A 6 -19.92 17.23 7.22
C THR A 6 -21.34 17.17 6.69
N LEU A 7 -22.11 16.16 7.13
CA LEU A 7 -23.55 16.09 6.87
C LEU A 7 -24.31 17.31 7.38
N ARG A 8 -23.81 17.97 8.43
CA ARG A 8 -24.39 19.19 8.98
C ARG A 8 -24.22 20.36 8.03
N GLU A 9 -23.00 20.60 7.56
CA GLU A 9 -22.70 21.67 6.60
C GLU A 9 -23.47 21.48 5.29
N LEU A 10 -23.55 20.24 4.78
CA LEU A 10 -24.38 19.93 3.61
C LEU A 10 -25.87 20.19 3.84
N SER A 11 -26.37 19.93 5.05
CA SER A 11 -27.75 20.16 5.43
C SER A 11 -28.08 21.66 5.50
N GLU A 12 -27.15 22.45 6.04
CA GLU A 12 -27.25 23.91 6.13
C GLU A 12 -27.15 24.57 4.75
N GLN A 13 -26.22 24.12 3.90
CA GLN A 13 -26.01 24.63 2.55
C GLN A 13 -27.18 24.32 1.62
N GLU A 14 -27.63 23.06 1.59
CA GLU A 14 -28.69 22.60 0.67
C GLU A 14 -30.09 22.85 1.23
N LYS A 15 -30.22 23.39 2.46
CA LYS A 15 -31.49 23.61 3.19
C LYS A 15 -32.38 22.36 3.25
N ILE A 16 -31.77 21.18 3.38
CA ILE A 16 -32.45 19.88 3.41
C ILE A 16 -31.98 19.12 4.65
N SER A 17 -32.87 18.32 5.27
CA SER A 17 -32.50 17.53 6.45
C SER A 17 -31.36 16.53 6.17
N LYS A 18 -30.53 16.24 7.18
CA LYS A 18 -29.49 15.21 7.12
C LYS A 18 -30.03 13.84 6.68
N LEU A 19 -31.25 13.50 7.12
CA LEU A 19 -31.93 12.25 6.76
C LEU A 19 -32.26 12.22 5.28
N SER A 20 -32.84 13.29 4.74
CA SER A 20 -33.18 13.42 3.34
C SER A 20 -31.94 13.37 2.43
N ILE A 21 -30.82 14.00 2.83
CA ILE A 21 -29.55 13.90 2.08
C ILE A 21 -29.08 12.45 2.02
N LYS A 22 -29.11 11.74 3.16
CA LYS A 22 -28.70 10.34 3.24
C LYS A 22 -29.58 9.45 2.35
N GLN A 23 -30.90 9.60 2.43
CA GLN A 23 -31.85 8.84 1.61
C GLN A 23 -31.64 9.10 0.11
N ARG A 24 -31.38 10.35 -0.28
CA ARG A 24 -31.04 10.69 -1.68
C ARG A 24 -29.76 9.98 -2.11
N PHE A 25 -28.72 10.03 -1.30
CA PHE A 25 -27.45 9.37 -1.61
C PHE A 25 -27.60 7.84 -1.72
N GLU A 26 -28.38 7.22 -0.83
CA GLU A 26 -28.68 5.78 -0.87
C GLU A 26 -29.42 5.36 -2.15
N LYS A 27 -30.23 6.26 -2.75
CA LYS A 27 -30.95 6.00 -4.01
C LYS A 27 -30.10 6.13 -5.28
N ILE A 28 -28.93 6.78 -5.22
CA ILE A 28 -28.05 6.94 -6.39
C ILE A 28 -27.60 5.57 -6.89
N LYS A 29 -27.82 5.22 -8.15
CA LYS A 29 -27.21 4.02 -8.74
C LYS A 29 -25.85 4.39 -9.30
N LEU A 30 -24.80 3.69 -8.86
CA LEU A 30 -23.47 3.89 -9.41
C LEU A 30 -23.35 3.13 -10.73
N PRO A 31 -22.68 3.71 -11.74
CA PRO A 31 -22.39 2.99 -12.97
C PRO A 31 -21.41 1.85 -12.69
N GLN A 32 -21.45 0.81 -13.52
CA GLN A 32 -20.38 -0.17 -13.53
C GLN A 32 -19.10 0.47 -14.04
N LYS A 33 -17.94 -0.02 -13.58
CA LYS A 33 -16.65 0.45 -14.05
C LYS A 33 -16.51 0.11 -15.54
N ALA A 34 -16.33 1.13 -16.38
CA ALA A 34 -15.96 0.93 -17.77
C ALA A 34 -14.49 0.49 -17.85
N HIS A 35 -14.20 -0.61 -18.53
CA HIS A 35 -12.85 -1.13 -18.69
C HIS A 35 -12.33 -0.86 -20.11
N ASN A 36 -11.07 -0.47 -20.20
CA ASN A 36 -10.33 -0.33 -21.46
C ASN A 36 -9.08 -1.21 -21.38
N PRO A 37 -9.20 -2.49 -21.77
CA PRO A 37 -8.12 -3.46 -21.62
C PRO A 37 -6.91 -3.09 -22.46
N ARG A 38 -5.73 -3.16 -21.84
CA ARG A 38 -4.43 -2.76 -22.42
C ARG A 38 -3.28 -3.38 -21.62
N PRO A 39 -2.03 -3.30 -22.10
CA PRO A 39 -0.86 -3.61 -21.30
C PRO A 39 -0.71 -2.64 -20.12
N VAL A 40 -0.52 -3.18 -18.91
CA VAL A 40 -0.46 -2.40 -17.67
C VAL A 40 0.61 -2.91 -16.70
N SER A 41 1.36 -1.98 -16.12
CA SER A 41 2.22 -2.21 -14.95
C SER A 41 1.45 -1.77 -13.70
N ILE A 42 0.84 -2.71 -13.00
CA ILE A 42 -0.13 -2.38 -11.94
C ILE A 42 0.54 -2.13 -10.59
N VAL A 43 -0.07 -1.25 -9.81
CA VAL A 43 0.22 -1.06 -8.39
C VAL A 43 -0.95 -1.62 -7.60
N VAL A 44 -0.67 -2.45 -6.59
CA VAL A 44 -1.70 -3.02 -5.72
C VAL A 44 -1.38 -2.71 -4.27
N ASP A 45 -2.36 -2.14 -3.57
CA ASP A 45 -2.23 -1.77 -2.17
C ASP A 45 -3.60 -1.89 -1.47
N CYS A 46 -3.58 -1.98 -0.15
CA CYS A 46 -4.75 -2.12 0.70
C CYS A 46 -4.78 -1.01 1.75
N THR A 47 -5.97 -0.48 2.03
CA THR A 47 -6.17 0.42 3.17
C THR A 47 -7.29 -0.05 4.07
N PHE A 48 -7.05 0.04 5.38
CA PHE A 48 -8.03 -0.26 6.41
C PHE A 48 -8.57 0.99 7.10
N PHE A 49 -9.79 0.85 7.61
CA PHE A 49 -10.54 1.81 8.40
C PHE A 49 -11.00 1.14 9.71
N GLY A 50 -11.33 1.96 10.73
CA GLY A 50 -11.75 1.45 12.02
C GLY A 50 -10.62 0.86 12.85
N THR A 51 -10.97 0.14 13.92
CA THR A 51 -10.03 -0.52 14.84
C THR A 51 -10.12 -2.03 14.72
N LYS A 52 -8.98 -2.72 14.86
CA LYS A 52 -8.88 -4.18 14.70
C LYS A 52 -9.80 -4.94 15.65
N GLU A 53 -10.03 -4.37 16.82
CA GLU A 53 -10.72 -5.01 17.93
C GLU A 53 -12.25 -5.01 17.76
N THR A 54 -12.82 -4.17 16.89
CA THR A 54 -14.28 -3.96 16.87
C THR A 54 -14.89 -3.76 15.49
N THR A 55 -14.22 -3.05 14.58
CA THR A 55 -14.88 -2.44 13.41
C THR A 55 -13.99 -2.38 12.18
N GLN A 56 -12.93 -3.18 12.10
CA GLN A 56 -12.00 -3.14 10.97
C GLN A 56 -12.70 -3.58 9.68
N TRP A 57 -12.48 -2.80 8.62
CA TRP A 57 -12.77 -3.15 7.24
C TRP A 57 -11.85 -2.34 6.34
N GLY A 58 -11.68 -2.75 5.10
CA GLY A 58 -10.75 -2.13 4.18
C GLY A 58 -11.17 -2.27 2.74
N VAL A 59 -10.30 -1.76 1.87
CA VAL A 59 -10.43 -1.90 0.43
C VAL A 59 -9.07 -2.20 -0.18
N ILE A 60 -9.02 -3.23 -1.01
CA ILE A 60 -7.89 -3.53 -1.89
C ILE A 60 -8.15 -2.81 -3.21
N VAL A 61 -7.14 -2.16 -3.76
CA VAL A 61 -7.24 -1.44 -5.05
C VAL A 61 -6.08 -1.84 -5.96
N PHE A 62 -6.44 -2.18 -7.19
CA PHE A 62 -5.53 -2.38 -8.32
C PHE A 62 -5.59 -1.12 -9.17
N ARG A 63 -4.45 -0.46 -9.34
CA ARG A 63 -4.36 0.81 -10.05
C ARG A 63 -3.31 0.72 -11.16
N ASP A 64 -3.64 1.29 -12.30
CA ASP A 64 -2.65 1.67 -13.31
C ASP A 64 -2.06 3.03 -12.90
N PRO A 65 -0.79 3.08 -12.45
CA PRO A 65 -0.14 4.33 -12.08
C PRO A 65 0.10 5.26 -13.29
N SER A 66 0.23 4.72 -14.51
CA SER A 66 0.53 5.50 -15.72
C SER A 66 -0.65 6.37 -16.13
N GLU A 67 -1.84 5.79 -16.19
CA GLU A 67 -3.09 6.52 -16.48
C GLU A 67 -3.75 7.10 -15.22
N GLY A 68 -3.22 6.79 -14.03
CA GLY A 68 -3.84 7.16 -12.76
C GLY A 68 -5.26 6.55 -12.61
N GLU A 69 -5.50 5.38 -13.18
CA GLU A 69 -6.81 4.73 -13.25
C GLU A 69 -6.91 3.59 -12.23
N ASN A 70 -7.95 3.59 -11.39
CA ASN A 70 -8.27 2.42 -10.57
C ASN A 70 -8.95 1.37 -11.46
N LEU A 71 -8.28 0.24 -11.68
CA LEU A 71 -8.77 -0.82 -12.56
C LEU A 71 -9.78 -1.71 -11.84
N TRP A 72 -9.52 -2.10 -10.59
CA TRP A 72 -10.37 -2.99 -9.82
C TRP A 72 -10.23 -2.74 -8.33
N TRP A 73 -11.29 -3.00 -7.55
CA TRP A 73 -11.24 -2.93 -6.10
C TRP A 73 -12.19 -3.92 -5.43
N LYS A 74 -11.92 -4.21 -4.16
CA LYS A 74 -12.76 -5.07 -3.33
C LYS A 74 -12.76 -4.62 -1.88
N PHE A 75 -13.95 -4.45 -1.32
CA PHE A 75 -14.11 -4.24 0.12
C PHE A 75 -13.93 -5.55 0.88
N ILE A 76 -13.20 -5.49 1.98
CA ILE A 76 -12.74 -6.66 2.73
C ILE A 76 -12.82 -6.39 4.24
N ASP A 77 -12.88 -7.46 5.03
CA ASP A 77 -12.78 -7.38 6.49
C ASP A 77 -11.34 -7.61 6.97
N ASP A 78 -10.61 -8.44 6.22
CA ASP A 78 -9.24 -8.85 6.48
C ASP A 78 -8.43 -8.93 5.19
N GLU A 79 -7.10 -8.87 5.30
CA GLU A 79 -6.22 -8.95 4.13
C GLU A 79 -5.85 -10.41 3.88
N LYS A 80 -6.27 -10.95 2.72
CA LYS A 80 -5.97 -12.33 2.30
C LYS A 80 -5.38 -12.35 0.90
N ILE A 81 -4.43 -13.27 0.70
CA ILE A 81 -3.81 -13.55 -0.61
C ILE A 81 -4.88 -13.89 -1.67
N SER A 82 -5.95 -14.59 -1.29
CA SER A 82 -7.03 -14.97 -2.20
C SER A 82 -7.70 -13.76 -2.89
N TYR A 83 -7.76 -12.60 -2.24
CA TYR A 83 -8.35 -11.40 -2.86
C TYR A 83 -7.45 -10.80 -3.93
N TYR A 84 -6.12 -10.94 -3.81
CA TYR A 84 -5.18 -10.50 -4.83
C TYR A 84 -5.18 -11.44 -6.04
N LEU A 85 -5.31 -12.76 -5.80
CA LEU A 85 -5.52 -13.75 -6.86
C LEU A 85 -6.79 -13.46 -7.63
N GLN A 86 -7.90 -13.23 -6.92
CA GLN A 86 -9.16 -12.87 -7.53
C GLN A 86 -9.04 -11.58 -8.37
N GLY A 87 -8.43 -10.52 -7.82
CA GLY A 87 -8.25 -9.27 -8.56
C GLY A 87 -7.44 -9.45 -9.85
N ARG A 88 -6.37 -10.26 -9.78
CA ARG A 88 -5.58 -10.64 -10.96
C ARG A 88 -6.42 -11.39 -12.00
N GLU A 89 -7.16 -12.42 -11.58
CA GLU A 89 -7.99 -13.24 -12.48
C GLU A 89 -9.04 -12.39 -13.18
N VAL A 90 -9.72 -11.51 -12.44
CA VAL A 90 -10.70 -10.58 -13.02
C VAL A 90 -10.06 -9.66 -14.07
N LEU A 91 -8.87 -9.11 -13.81
CA LEU A 91 -8.20 -8.27 -14.82
C LEU A 91 -7.83 -9.05 -16.08
N LEU A 92 -7.40 -10.30 -15.95
CA LEU A 92 -7.09 -11.16 -17.10
C LEU A 92 -8.36 -11.52 -17.89
N GLU A 93 -9.46 -11.87 -17.21
CA GLU A 93 -10.76 -12.13 -17.83
C GLU A 93 -11.31 -10.91 -18.57
N LEU A 94 -11.07 -9.72 -18.04
CA LEU A 94 -11.41 -8.45 -18.69
C LEU A 94 -10.49 -8.13 -19.87
N GLY A 95 -9.42 -8.90 -20.11
CA GLY A 95 -8.52 -8.75 -21.26
C GLY A 95 -7.31 -7.85 -21.03
N TYR A 96 -7.00 -7.45 -19.78
CA TYR A 96 -5.80 -6.68 -19.49
C TYR A 96 -4.54 -7.55 -19.60
N GLU A 97 -3.47 -7.00 -20.17
CA GLU A 97 -2.16 -7.65 -20.19
C GLU A 97 -1.33 -7.11 -19.02
N VAL A 98 -1.26 -7.87 -17.92
CA VAL A 98 -0.46 -7.48 -16.76
C VAL A 98 1.02 -7.71 -17.05
N GLN A 99 1.81 -6.63 -17.17
CA GLN A 99 3.23 -6.69 -17.51
C GLN A 99 4.13 -6.77 -16.28
N SER A 100 3.74 -6.08 -15.21
CA SER A 100 4.46 -6.08 -13.93
C SER A 100 3.53 -5.71 -12.78
N VAL A 101 3.98 -5.95 -11.55
CA VAL A 101 3.19 -5.69 -10.35
C VAL A 101 4.05 -5.06 -9.26
N THR A 102 3.67 -3.88 -8.78
CA THR A 102 4.25 -3.25 -7.58
C THR A 102 3.36 -3.53 -6.36
N LEU A 103 3.95 -4.10 -5.31
CA LEU A 103 3.23 -4.60 -4.12
C LEU A 103 3.78 -3.99 -2.82
N ASP A 104 2.91 -3.89 -1.82
CA ASP A 104 3.32 -3.79 -0.40
C ASP A 104 3.93 -5.13 0.09
N GLY A 105 4.68 -5.08 1.18
CA GLY A 105 5.30 -6.20 1.88
C GLY A 105 4.38 -7.10 2.68
N PHE A 106 3.11 -7.23 2.29
CA PHE A 106 2.24 -8.24 2.86
C PHE A 106 2.79 -9.64 2.54
N ARG A 107 2.92 -10.47 3.59
CA ARG A 107 3.62 -11.75 3.50
C ARG A 107 2.90 -12.68 2.53
N GLY A 108 3.64 -13.27 1.60
CA GLY A 108 3.12 -14.21 0.60
C GLY A 108 2.56 -13.57 -0.68
N LEU A 109 2.50 -12.23 -0.78
CA LEU A 109 2.12 -11.57 -2.02
C LEU A 109 3.12 -11.82 -3.16
N THR A 110 4.41 -11.74 -2.87
CA THR A 110 5.46 -11.94 -3.88
C THR A 110 5.40 -13.31 -4.53
N SER A 111 5.05 -14.37 -3.79
CA SER A 111 4.84 -15.71 -4.35
C SER A 111 3.60 -15.82 -5.24
N THR A 112 2.58 -15.01 -4.96
CA THR A 112 1.30 -14.99 -5.68
C THR A 112 1.46 -14.45 -7.11
N PHE A 113 2.38 -13.52 -7.28
CA PHE A 113 2.70 -12.87 -8.55
C PHE A 113 4.01 -13.35 -9.16
N ARG A 114 4.50 -14.54 -8.78
CA ARG A 114 5.81 -15.06 -9.21
C ARG A 114 5.98 -15.17 -10.72
N SER A 115 4.89 -15.29 -11.47
CA SER A 115 4.90 -15.32 -12.95
C SER A 115 5.16 -13.95 -13.59
N TYR A 116 5.15 -12.87 -12.80
CA TYR A 116 5.35 -11.50 -13.28
C TYR A 116 6.61 -10.88 -12.65
N PRO A 117 7.21 -9.87 -13.30
CA PRO A 117 8.11 -8.95 -12.64
C PRO A 117 7.43 -8.30 -11.42
N VAL A 118 7.85 -8.68 -10.21
CA VAL A 118 7.33 -8.11 -8.96
C VAL A 118 8.30 -7.06 -8.43
N GLN A 119 7.82 -5.83 -8.27
CA GLN A 119 8.51 -4.76 -7.57
C GLN A 119 7.99 -4.65 -6.14
N PHE A 120 8.89 -4.73 -5.17
CA PHE A 120 8.57 -4.46 -3.78
C PHE A 120 8.66 -2.97 -3.50
N CYS A 121 7.61 -2.38 -2.95
CA CYS A 121 7.52 -0.94 -2.70
C CYS A 121 8.66 -0.47 -1.77
N HIS A 122 9.48 0.47 -2.24
CA HIS A 122 10.60 1.02 -1.47
C HIS A 122 10.13 1.69 -0.18
N PHE A 123 9.02 2.44 -0.21
CA PHE A 123 8.45 3.08 0.97
C PHE A 123 8.12 2.06 2.07
N HIS A 124 7.45 0.97 1.71
CA HIS A 124 7.11 -0.09 2.64
C HIS A 124 8.34 -0.85 3.14
N GLN A 125 9.36 -1.06 2.29
CA GLN A 125 10.64 -1.60 2.74
C GLN A 125 11.29 -0.68 3.79
N LYS A 126 11.38 0.63 3.52
CA LYS A 126 11.88 1.63 4.47
C LYS A 126 11.06 1.60 5.78
N GLN A 127 9.74 1.46 5.70
CA GLN A 127 8.87 1.35 6.88
C GLN A 127 9.14 0.07 7.69
N ILE A 128 9.36 -1.08 7.04
CA ILE A 128 9.73 -2.34 7.72
C ILE A 128 11.02 -2.15 8.51
N ILE A 129 12.04 -1.52 7.91
CA ILE A 129 13.30 -1.26 8.61
C ILE A 129 13.09 -0.31 9.78
N ARG A 130 12.35 0.79 9.59
CA ARG A 130 12.01 1.72 10.67
C ARG A 130 11.27 1.06 11.82
N ARG A 131 10.46 0.02 11.59
CA ARG A 131 9.84 -0.77 12.67
C ARG A 131 10.89 -1.52 13.48
N TYR A 132 11.92 -2.08 12.84
CA TYR A 132 12.99 -2.80 13.54
C TYR A 132 13.96 -1.89 14.29
N VAL A 133 14.50 -0.85 13.64
CA VAL A 133 15.53 0.04 14.21
C VAL A 133 14.97 1.29 14.90
N THR A 134 13.65 1.48 14.86
CA THR A 134 12.93 2.69 15.32
C THR A 134 13.17 3.93 14.45
N LYS A 135 12.39 5.00 14.66
CA LYS A 135 12.53 6.26 13.89
C LYS A 135 13.86 6.98 14.20
N ASN A 136 14.27 6.93 15.47
CA ASN A 136 15.44 7.62 16.02
C ASN A 136 16.31 6.58 16.76
N PRO A 137 17.04 5.71 16.03
CA PRO A 137 17.92 4.73 16.64
C PRO A 137 19.00 5.42 17.48
N ARG A 138 19.26 4.88 18.69
CA ARG A 138 20.37 5.35 19.55
C ARG A 138 21.66 4.58 19.31
N LEU A 139 21.56 3.35 18.81
CA LEU A 139 22.71 2.52 18.47
C LEU A 139 23.32 3.01 17.16
N VAL A 140 24.65 3.18 17.13
CA VAL A 140 25.41 3.54 15.91
C VAL A 140 25.07 2.61 14.75
N ALA A 141 25.10 1.29 14.99
CA ALA A 141 24.71 0.29 14.00
C ALA A 141 23.26 0.48 13.46
N GLY A 142 22.34 1.01 14.28
CA GLY A 142 20.98 1.31 13.83
C GLY A 142 20.87 2.60 13.00
N VAL A 143 21.69 3.61 13.32
CA VAL A 143 21.79 4.87 12.56
C VAL A 143 22.37 4.58 11.18
N GLU A 144 23.51 3.89 11.11
CA GLU A 144 24.17 3.56 9.85
C GLU A 144 23.30 2.66 8.95
N LEU A 145 22.56 1.69 9.52
CA LEU A 145 21.62 0.90 8.71
C LEU A 145 20.53 1.77 8.08
N LYS A 146 20.07 2.79 8.80
CA LYS A 146 19.05 3.71 8.29
C LYS A 146 19.62 4.52 7.12
N GLU A 147 20.86 4.98 7.21
CA GLU A 147 21.55 5.67 6.11
C GLU A 147 21.69 4.78 4.88
N VAL A 148 22.09 3.51 5.06
CA VAL A 148 22.11 2.53 3.95
C VAL A 148 20.74 2.40 3.30
N VAL A 149 19.69 2.31 4.11
CA VAL A 149 18.32 2.15 3.61
C VAL A 149 17.78 3.41 2.94
N GLU A 150 18.25 4.60 3.30
CA GLU A 150 17.82 5.82 2.60
C GLU A 150 18.32 5.88 1.16
N MET A 151 19.46 5.25 0.86
CA MET A 151 19.97 5.10 -0.53
C MET A 151 19.09 4.20 -1.41
N LEU A 152 18.13 3.45 -0.83
CA LEU A 152 17.20 2.64 -1.60
C LEU A 152 16.34 3.52 -2.53
N GLY A 153 16.53 3.34 -3.83
CA GLY A 153 15.88 4.12 -4.88
C GLY A 153 16.74 5.25 -5.46
N GLU A 154 17.87 5.56 -4.82
CA GLU A 154 18.80 6.63 -5.24
C GLU A 154 20.04 6.09 -5.96
N VAL A 155 20.40 4.83 -5.70
CA VAL A 155 21.57 4.15 -6.28
C VAL A 155 21.16 2.88 -7.03
N THR A 156 22.06 2.33 -7.84
CA THR A 156 21.85 1.06 -8.55
C THR A 156 21.75 -0.13 -7.59
N ARG A 157 21.19 -1.24 -8.07
CA ARG A 157 21.17 -2.51 -7.33
C ARG A 157 22.56 -2.91 -6.84
N GLU A 158 23.57 -2.82 -7.69
CA GLU A 158 24.94 -3.23 -7.42
C GLU A 158 25.54 -2.39 -6.29
N GLU A 159 25.44 -1.06 -6.40
CA GLU A 159 25.91 -0.12 -5.37
C GLU A 159 25.21 -0.36 -4.04
N PHE A 160 23.88 -0.46 -4.03
CA PHE A 160 23.11 -0.73 -2.81
C PHE A 160 23.55 -2.04 -2.14
N SER A 161 23.79 -3.09 -2.95
CA SER A 161 24.25 -4.39 -2.46
C SER A 161 25.64 -4.30 -1.83
N GLN A 162 26.54 -3.52 -2.43
CA GLN A 162 27.88 -3.27 -1.89
C GLN A 162 27.82 -2.50 -0.57
N TYR A 163 27.03 -1.43 -0.48
CA TYR A 163 26.84 -0.67 0.76
C TYR A 163 26.23 -1.54 1.87
N LEU A 164 25.21 -2.34 1.57
CA LEU A 164 24.61 -3.25 2.54
C LEU A 164 25.62 -4.31 3.01
N GLN A 165 26.42 -4.87 2.10
CA GLN A 165 27.44 -5.86 2.45
C GLN A 165 28.55 -5.25 3.30
N ALA A 166 29.01 -4.03 2.96
CA ALA A 166 30.01 -3.30 3.73
C ALA A 166 29.52 -3.03 5.15
N TYR A 167 28.28 -2.58 5.30
CA TYR A 167 27.64 -2.40 6.61
C TYR A 167 27.59 -3.70 7.43
N VAL A 168 27.15 -4.81 6.83
CA VAL A 168 27.07 -6.12 7.51
C VAL A 168 28.44 -6.60 7.96
N ASN A 169 29.48 -6.38 7.13
CA ASN A 169 30.85 -6.75 7.45
C ASN A 169 31.41 -5.88 8.59
N HIS A 170 31.17 -4.57 8.55
CA HIS A 170 31.64 -3.64 9.57
C HIS A 170 31.06 -3.96 10.96
N HIS A 171 29.77 -4.31 11.03
CA HIS A 171 29.08 -4.65 12.28
C HIS A 171 29.06 -6.15 12.59
N ARG A 172 29.85 -6.99 11.92
CA ARG A 172 29.74 -8.45 12.00
C ARG A 172 29.85 -8.99 13.43
N GLU A 173 30.88 -8.56 14.16
CA GLU A 173 31.10 -8.98 15.55
C GLU A 173 29.94 -8.54 16.45
N PHE A 174 29.53 -7.28 16.33
CA PHE A 174 28.37 -6.73 17.04
C PHE A 174 27.10 -7.53 16.76
N LEU A 175 26.78 -7.79 15.48
CA LEU A 175 25.60 -8.53 15.05
C LEU A 175 25.60 -9.99 15.52
N ASN A 176 26.76 -10.59 15.80
CA ASN A 176 26.90 -11.98 16.23
C ASN A 176 26.94 -12.15 17.75
N GLN A 177 26.93 -11.05 18.53
CA GLN A 177 26.78 -11.10 19.98
C GLN A 177 25.51 -11.89 20.36
N LYS A 178 25.67 -12.75 21.36
CA LYS A 178 24.60 -13.54 21.95
C LYS A 178 24.48 -13.23 23.43
N THR A 179 23.24 -13.20 23.90
CA THR A 179 22.90 -13.11 25.31
C THR A 179 22.32 -14.46 25.74
N THR A 180 22.84 -15.00 26.83
CA THR A 180 22.32 -16.22 27.46
C THR A 180 21.25 -15.82 28.48
N ASP A 181 20.07 -16.41 28.35
CA ASP A 181 19.02 -16.28 29.37
C ASP A 181 19.46 -17.03 30.65
N PRO A 182 19.58 -16.34 31.80
CA PRO A 182 20.03 -16.97 33.05
C PRO A 182 19.05 -18.00 33.62
N LEU A 183 17.77 -17.94 33.25
CA LEU A 183 16.73 -18.87 33.74
C LEU A 183 16.62 -20.12 32.88
N THR A 184 16.71 -19.96 31.55
CA THR A 184 16.50 -21.06 30.59
C THR A 184 17.79 -21.61 29.98
N GLY A 185 18.93 -20.94 30.19
CA GLY A 185 20.22 -21.26 29.55
C GLY A 185 20.25 -21.01 28.04
N LYS A 186 19.15 -20.50 27.46
CA LYS A 186 19.01 -20.36 26.01
C LYS A 186 19.80 -19.16 25.50
N GLN A 187 20.65 -19.38 24.49
CA GLN A 187 21.36 -18.31 23.82
C GLN A 187 20.51 -17.71 22.69
N THR A 188 20.37 -16.39 22.69
CA THR A 188 19.71 -15.64 21.61
C THR A 188 20.59 -14.49 21.15
N TYR A 189 20.44 -14.06 19.89
CA TYR A 189 21.19 -12.90 19.40
C TYR A 189 20.77 -11.65 20.17
N THR A 190 21.73 -10.93 20.75
CA THR A 190 21.50 -9.68 21.49
C THR A 190 20.78 -8.65 20.62
N HIS A 191 21.16 -8.58 19.33
CA HIS A 191 20.63 -7.62 18.37
C HIS A 191 19.64 -8.26 17.38
N ALA A 192 18.76 -9.15 17.86
CA ALA A 192 17.83 -9.91 17.02
C ALA A 192 16.96 -9.04 16.09
N ARG A 193 16.55 -7.84 16.53
CA ARG A 193 15.78 -6.89 15.72
C ARG A 193 16.58 -6.35 14.53
N LEU A 194 17.83 -5.94 14.77
CA LEU A 194 18.72 -5.42 13.73
C LEU A 194 19.04 -6.51 12.70
N ARG A 195 19.33 -7.73 13.17
CA ARG A 195 19.49 -8.90 12.30
C ARG A 195 18.24 -9.17 11.46
N SER A 196 17.05 -9.01 12.04
CA SER A 196 15.78 -9.19 11.32
C SER A 196 15.58 -8.12 10.24
N ALA A 197 16.01 -6.88 10.50
CA ALA A 197 16.00 -5.80 9.52
C ALA A 197 16.89 -6.12 8.32
N ILE A 198 18.14 -6.52 8.57
CA ILE A 198 19.10 -6.92 7.53
C ILE A 198 18.56 -8.11 6.74
N ARG A 199 18.02 -9.13 7.43
CA ARG A 199 17.40 -10.28 6.78
C ARG A 199 16.25 -9.87 5.86
N SER A 200 15.42 -8.91 6.26
CA SER A 200 14.34 -8.38 5.41
C SER A 200 14.89 -7.76 4.13
N LEU A 201 15.95 -6.94 4.22
CA LEU A 201 16.58 -6.34 3.03
C LEU A 201 17.13 -7.42 2.11
N LEU A 202 17.91 -8.35 2.64
CA LEU A 202 18.52 -9.43 1.85
C LEU A 202 17.47 -10.33 1.17
N THR A 203 16.38 -10.64 1.88
CA THR A 203 15.30 -11.47 1.33
C THR A 203 14.55 -10.76 0.21
N ASN A 204 14.34 -9.45 0.35
CA ASN A 204 13.57 -8.66 -0.61
C ASN A 204 14.43 -8.07 -1.73
N LEU A 205 15.76 -8.06 -1.60
CA LEU A 205 16.71 -7.46 -2.54
C LEU A 205 16.43 -7.77 -4.01
N PRO A 206 16.11 -9.02 -4.43
CA PRO A 206 15.81 -9.31 -5.83
C PRO A 206 14.59 -8.55 -6.37
N ASN A 207 13.62 -8.25 -5.50
CA ASN A 207 12.37 -7.57 -5.86
C ASN A 207 12.42 -6.05 -5.61
N LEU A 208 13.45 -5.54 -4.92
CA LEU A 208 13.62 -4.11 -4.68
C LEU A 208 14.10 -3.36 -5.94
N PHE A 209 14.76 -4.06 -6.88
CA PHE A 209 15.33 -3.46 -8.09
C PHE A 209 14.76 -4.07 -9.37
N THR A 210 13.53 -4.58 -9.31
CA THR A 210 12.84 -5.13 -10.49
C THR A 210 12.65 -4.07 -11.56
N TYR A 211 12.35 -2.82 -11.16
CA TYR A 211 12.23 -1.68 -12.07
C TYR A 211 13.51 -1.44 -12.90
N GLU A 212 14.69 -1.67 -12.32
CA GLU A 212 15.97 -1.51 -12.99
C GLU A 212 16.18 -2.62 -14.03
N LYS A 213 15.92 -3.88 -13.63
CA LYS A 213 16.02 -5.04 -14.53
C LYS A 213 15.07 -4.96 -15.73
N TYR A 214 13.86 -4.41 -15.53
CA TYR A 214 12.82 -4.29 -16.55
C TYR A 214 12.51 -2.81 -16.86
N SER A 215 13.55 -2.02 -17.13
CA SER A 215 13.45 -0.57 -17.34
C SER A 215 12.44 -0.14 -18.42
N LYS A 216 12.20 -0.98 -19.43
CA LYS A 216 11.21 -0.72 -20.49
C LYS A 216 9.75 -0.77 -20.02
N LEU A 217 9.46 -1.37 -18.86
CA LEU A 217 8.10 -1.55 -18.34
C LEU A 217 7.62 -0.40 -17.43
N ASN A 218 8.44 0.64 -17.24
CA ASN A 218 8.13 1.81 -16.40
C ASN A 218 7.54 1.44 -15.02
N ILE A 219 8.14 0.44 -14.36
CA ILE A 219 7.63 -0.10 -13.11
C ILE A 219 7.78 0.94 -12.00
N SER A 220 6.69 1.26 -11.31
CA SER A 220 6.73 2.19 -10.18
C SER A 220 7.49 1.58 -9.00
N THR A 221 8.46 2.31 -8.45
CA THR A 221 9.24 1.89 -7.28
C THR A 221 8.45 1.94 -5.98
N THR A 222 7.36 2.71 -5.95
CA THR A 222 6.50 2.90 -4.78
C THR A 222 5.01 2.77 -5.12
N THR A 223 4.16 2.65 -4.09
CA THR A 223 2.70 2.65 -4.19
C THR A 223 2.11 4.06 -3.98
N ASN A 224 2.90 5.13 -4.18
CA ASN A 224 2.51 6.51 -3.86
C ASN A 224 1.23 6.99 -4.58
N SER A 225 0.96 6.45 -5.78
CA SER A 225 -0.27 6.72 -6.53
C SER A 225 -1.53 6.26 -5.77
N LEU A 226 -1.42 5.21 -4.95
CA LEU A 226 -2.45 4.75 -4.04
C LEU A 226 -2.36 5.39 -2.66
N GLU A 227 -1.18 5.66 -2.12
CA GLU A 227 -1.03 6.24 -0.78
C GLU A 227 -1.72 7.61 -0.65
N SER A 228 -1.49 8.49 -1.63
CA SER A 228 -2.17 9.81 -1.69
C SER A 228 -3.69 9.63 -1.80
N HIS A 229 -4.14 8.75 -2.69
CA HIS A 229 -5.55 8.44 -2.90
C HIS A 229 -6.22 7.89 -1.61
N PHE A 230 -5.55 6.97 -0.92
CA PHE A 230 -6.01 6.39 0.34
C PHE A 230 -6.06 7.40 1.48
N SER A 231 -5.09 8.32 1.56
CA SER A 231 -5.11 9.40 2.55
C SER A 231 -6.39 10.21 2.44
N HIS A 232 -6.77 10.59 1.22
CA HIS A 232 -8.00 11.33 1.02
C HIS A 232 -9.28 10.51 1.27
N ILE A 233 -9.29 9.22 0.89
CA ILE A 233 -10.40 8.31 1.23
C ILE A 233 -10.56 8.23 2.76
N LYS A 234 -9.45 8.11 3.52
CA LYS A 234 -9.46 8.10 4.99
C LYS A 234 -10.02 9.39 5.57
N ASP A 235 -9.68 10.55 5.00
CA ASP A 235 -10.24 11.84 5.41
C ASP A 235 -11.77 11.85 5.25
N VAL A 236 -12.28 11.42 4.09
CA VAL A 236 -13.72 11.34 3.81
C VAL A 236 -14.42 10.40 4.80
N VAL A 237 -13.86 9.21 5.04
CA VAL A 237 -14.41 8.26 6.02
C VAL A 237 -14.40 8.84 7.43
N ARG A 238 -13.36 9.60 7.79
CA ARG A 238 -13.23 10.25 9.10
C ARG A 238 -14.30 11.33 9.31
N VAL A 239 -14.52 12.19 8.32
CA VAL A 239 -15.59 13.20 8.33
C VAL A 239 -16.97 12.53 8.52
N HIS A 240 -17.15 11.37 7.91
CA HIS A 240 -18.39 10.60 7.95
C HIS A 240 -18.36 9.39 8.90
N ARG A 241 -17.61 9.47 10.00
CA ARG A 241 -17.43 8.35 10.95
C ARG A 241 -18.73 7.73 11.48
N GLY A 242 -19.79 8.52 11.64
CA GLY A 242 -21.11 8.07 12.12
C GLY A 242 -22.00 7.39 11.06
N LEU A 243 -21.55 7.30 9.80
CA LEU A 243 -22.30 6.58 8.76
C LEU A 243 -22.15 5.06 8.88
N LYS A 244 -23.21 4.34 8.47
CA LYS A 244 -23.17 2.90 8.27
C LYS A 244 -22.12 2.54 7.22
N ARG A 245 -21.53 1.35 7.34
CA ARG A 245 -20.50 0.86 6.41
C ARG A 245 -20.96 0.86 4.96
N SER A 246 -22.17 0.35 4.66
CA SER A 246 -22.70 0.32 3.29
C SER A 246 -22.73 1.70 2.62
N VAL A 247 -23.02 2.76 3.38
CA VAL A 247 -23.02 4.14 2.86
C VAL A 247 -21.59 4.63 2.63
N LYS A 248 -20.65 4.26 3.51
CA LYS A 248 -19.23 4.57 3.36
C LYS A 248 -18.63 3.84 2.15
N GLU A 249 -18.92 2.55 1.97
CA GLU A 249 -18.48 1.76 0.82
C GLU A 249 -18.96 2.39 -0.49
N LYS A 250 -20.23 2.76 -0.57
CA LYS A 250 -20.78 3.45 -1.75
C LYS A 250 -20.09 4.80 -2.04
N LEU A 251 -19.74 5.55 -0.99
CA LEU A 251 -19.00 6.80 -1.13
C LEU A 251 -17.58 6.56 -1.65
N ILE A 252 -16.91 5.54 -1.12
CA ILE A 252 -15.59 5.11 -1.57
C ILE A 252 -15.65 4.61 -3.01
N GLU A 253 -16.63 3.80 -3.36
CA GLU A 253 -16.84 3.28 -4.71
C GLU A 253 -16.99 4.41 -5.73
N THR A 254 -17.71 5.48 -5.36
CA THR A 254 -17.82 6.67 -6.21
C THR A 254 -16.48 7.37 -6.42
N ILE A 255 -15.64 7.44 -5.38
CA ILE A 255 -14.28 8.00 -5.47
C ILE A 255 -13.39 7.11 -6.36
N LEU A 256 -13.47 5.79 -6.17
CA LEU A 256 -12.67 4.83 -6.89
C LEU A 256 -13.03 4.79 -8.38
N LEU A 257 -14.33 4.87 -8.73
CA LEU A 257 -14.82 4.96 -10.11
C LEU A 257 -14.23 6.17 -10.85
N ASN A 258 -14.14 7.32 -10.19
CA ASN A 258 -13.58 8.54 -10.78
C ASN A 258 -12.04 8.54 -10.79
N SER A 259 -11.40 7.57 -10.13
CA SER A 259 -9.94 7.49 -9.90
C SER A 259 -9.29 8.72 -9.25
N SER A 260 -10.12 9.70 -8.88
CA SER A 260 -9.82 11.00 -8.29
C SER A 260 -10.99 11.44 -7.42
N ILE A 261 -10.71 12.29 -6.43
CA ILE A 261 -11.72 12.89 -5.55
C ILE A 261 -12.18 14.24 -6.07
N VAL A 262 -11.36 14.88 -6.90
CA VAL A 262 -11.74 16.09 -7.60
C VAL A 262 -12.68 15.68 -8.72
N LYS A 263 -13.90 16.24 -8.74
CA LYS A 263 -14.75 16.16 -9.92
C LYS A 263 -13.96 16.75 -11.09
N SER A 264 -13.54 15.94 -12.05
CA SER A 264 -13.03 16.50 -13.30
C SER A 264 -14.15 17.33 -13.90
N ALA A 265 -13.86 18.58 -14.24
CA ALA A 265 -14.83 19.51 -14.83
C ALA A 265 -15.31 19.09 -16.24
N GLN A 266 -14.96 17.87 -16.69
CA GLN A 266 -15.40 17.30 -17.95
C GLN A 266 -15.76 15.82 -17.78
N LYS A 267 -17.03 15.61 -17.42
CA LYS A 267 -17.98 14.71 -18.08
C LYS A 267 -19.36 15.16 -17.65
N SER A 268 -19.76 16.30 -18.21
CA SER A 268 -21.09 16.88 -18.12
C SER A 268 -22.11 15.92 -18.74
N SER A 269 -22.83 15.17 -17.88
CA SER A 269 -24.27 14.86 -17.98
C SER A 269 -24.60 13.70 -17.02
N PHE A 270 -24.97 14.05 -15.79
CA PHE A 270 -25.85 13.27 -14.91
C PHE A 270 -26.67 14.24 -14.06
#